data_AF-A0A2E8KL64-F1
#
_entry.id   AF-A0A2E8KL64-F1
#
_cell.length_a   1.000
_cell.length_b   1.000
_cell.length_c   1.000
_cell.angle_alpha   90.00
_cell.angle_beta   90.00
_cell.angle_gamma   90.00
#
_symmetry.space_group_name_H-M   'P 1'
#
loop_
_entity.id
_entity.type
_entity.pdbx_description
1 polymer ?
#
loop_
_entity_poly.entity_id
_entity_poly.type
_entity_poly.pdbx_seq_one_letter_code
_entity_poly.pdbx_strand_id
1 'polypeptide(L)'
;MFQNRSTQKDVRVWFTENGYRGDALAFKYLELYAIKPPGWEQIFTFEVTLQDHDGNVNCIYGVAFDDERISKVSEKFKVAICFDQDSHKKNLDEWSGGFIVQKALKGHQ
;
A
#
# COMPACT_ATOMS: atom_id res chain seq x y z
N MET A 1 6.83 10.93 10.37
CA MET A 1 6.03 10.09 9.44
C MET A 1 5.96 10.80 8.10
N PHE A 2 6.71 10.34 7.10
CA PHE A 2 6.63 10.87 5.75
C PHE A 2 5.33 10.37 5.12
N GLN A 3 4.26 11.17 5.23
CA GLN A 3 3.01 10.88 4.55
C GLN A 3 3.22 11.10 3.04
N ASN A 4 3.37 10.01 2.29
CA ASN A 4 3.47 10.09 0.84
C ASN A 4 2.08 10.40 0.26
N ARG A 5 1.72 11.69 0.22
CA ARG A 5 0.37 12.18 -0.15
C ARG A 5 -0.04 11.74 -1.55
N SER A 6 0.92 11.63 -2.47
CA SER A 6 0.67 11.12 -3.82
C SER A 6 0.24 9.65 -3.74
N THR A 7 1.04 8.78 -3.11
CA THR A 7 0.71 7.35 -2.97
C THR A 7 -0.61 7.12 -2.24
N GLN A 8 -0.93 7.90 -1.20
CA GLN A 8 -2.25 7.81 -0.54
C GLN A 8 -3.39 8.11 -1.51
N LYS A 9 -3.24 9.13 -2.36
CA LYS A 9 -4.22 9.46 -3.39
C LYS A 9 -4.35 8.33 -4.40
N ASP A 10 -3.24 7.78 -4.88
CA ASP A 10 -3.23 6.66 -5.84
C ASP A 10 -3.90 5.40 -5.25
N VAL A 11 -3.63 5.09 -3.98
CA VAL A 11 -4.34 4.01 -3.26
C VAL A 11 -5.84 4.29 -3.19
N ARG A 12 -6.27 5.50 -2.81
CA ARG A 12 -7.71 5.85 -2.75
C ARG A 12 -8.39 5.71 -4.12
N VAL A 13 -7.72 6.16 -5.19
CA VAL A 13 -8.21 6.00 -6.56
C VAL A 13 -8.34 4.52 -6.90
N TRP A 14 -7.31 3.71 -6.63
CA TRP A 14 -7.36 2.27 -6.88
C TRP A 14 -8.52 1.59 -6.15
N PHE A 15 -8.75 1.90 -4.87
CA PHE A 15 -9.90 1.34 -4.12
C PHE A 15 -11.23 1.73 -4.77
N THR A 16 -11.35 2.98 -5.22
CA THR A 16 -12.56 3.49 -5.91
C THR A 16 -12.81 2.76 -7.22
N GLU A 17 -11.76 2.55 -8.02
CA GLU A 17 -11.83 1.81 -9.29
C GLU A 17 -12.14 0.31 -9.08
N ASN A 18 -11.78 -0.25 -7.93
CA ASN A 18 -12.03 -1.66 -7.58
C ASN A 18 -13.34 -1.87 -6.79
N GLY A 19 -14.24 -0.89 -6.77
CA GLY A 19 -15.59 -1.02 -6.20
C GLY A 19 -15.70 -0.72 -4.71
N TYR A 20 -14.64 -0.23 -4.07
CA TYR A 20 -14.65 0.21 -2.68
C TYR A 20 -14.87 1.72 -2.57
N ARG A 21 -15.30 2.21 -1.40
CA ARG A 21 -15.37 3.66 -1.15
C ARG A 21 -13.98 4.19 -0.78
N GLY A 22 -13.16 4.48 -1.78
CA GLY A 22 -11.81 5.02 -1.58
C GLY A 22 -11.76 6.35 -0.80
N ASP A 23 -12.78 7.20 -0.92
CA ASP A 23 -12.89 8.44 -0.15
C ASP A 23 -13.11 8.19 1.36
N ALA A 24 -13.81 7.11 1.70
CA ALA A 24 -14.12 6.71 3.08
C ALA A 24 -12.96 5.96 3.77
N LEU A 25 -11.83 5.76 3.10
CA LEU A 25 -10.68 5.10 3.70
C LEU A 25 -10.00 5.99 4.75
N ALA A 26 -9.77 5.40 5.92
CA ALA A 26 -8.92 5.98 6.95
C ALA A 26 -7.61 5.19 7.04
N PHE A 27 -6.50 5.83 6.62
CA PHE A 27 -5.16 5.25 6.67
C PHE A 27 -4.66 5.24 8.11
N LYS A 28 -4.33 4.05 8.63
CA LYS A 28 -3.59 3.90 9.88
C LYS A 28 -2.11 4.16 9.64
N TYR A 29 -1.55 3.59 8.58
CA TYR A 29 -0.22 3.93 8.08
C TYR A 29 -0.12 3.71 6.57
N LEU A 30 0.85 4.38 5.95
CA LEU A 30 1.34 4.11 4.61
C LEU A 30 2.82 4.48 4.59
N GLU A 31 3.69 3.52 4.32
CA GLU A 31 5.14 3.68 4.43
C GLU A 31 5.87 2.96 3.29
N LEU A 32 7.04 3.48 2.91
CA LEU A 32 7.91 2.83 1.92
C LEU A 32 8.55 1.61 2.59
N TYR A 33 8.21 0.42 2.09
CA TYR A 33 8.71 -0.85 2.61
C TYR A 33 10.02 -1.28 1.94
N ALA A 34 10.09 -1.18 0.61
CA ALA A 34 11.25 -1.62 -0.14
C ALA A 34 11.45 -0.78 -1.40
N ILE A 35 12.69 -0.71 -1.88
CA ILE A 35 13.04 0.04 -3.09
C ILE A 35 14.11 -0.71 -3.87
N LYS A 36 14.04 -0.69 -5.19
CA LYS A 36 15.04 -1.34 -6.05
C LYS A 36 15.93 -0.30 -6.73
N PRO A 37 17.26 -0.44 -6.68
CA PRO A 37 18.17 0.47 -7.37
C PRO A 37 17.88 0.48 -8.89
N PRO A 38 17.85 1.65 -9.55
CA PRO A 38 18.27 2.98 -9.07
C PRO A 38 17.19 3.84 -8.38
N GLY A 39 16.07 3.28 -7.92
CA GLY A 39 15.10 3.95 -7.04
C GLY A 39 13.69 4.12 -7.59
N TRP A 40 13.46 3.70 -8.84
CA TRP A 40 12.21 3.92 -9.57
C TRP A 40 11.10 2.95 -9.17
N GLU A 41 11.47 1.71 -8.88
CA GLU A 41 10.55 0.67 -8.43
C GLU A 41 10.51 0.71 -6.89
N GLN A 42 9.34 1.03 -6.36
CA GLN A 42 9.10 1.23 -4.94
C GLN A 42 7.93 0.35 -4.47
N ILE A 43 8.11 -0.29 -3.32
CA ILE A 43 7.08 -1.06 -2.63
C ILE A 43 6.68 -0.30 -1.38
N PHE A 44 5.39 -0.02 -1.26
CA PHE A 44 4.77 0.58 -0.10
C PHE A 44 3.92 -0.45 0.61
N THR A 45 3.89 -0.37 1.94
CA THR A 45 2.97 -1.11 2.80
C THR A 45 2.00 -0.12 3.42
N PHE A 46 0.73 -0.51 3.54
CA PHE A 46 -0.28 0.30 4.18
C PHE A 46 -1.31 -0.54 4.93
N GLU A 47 -1.91 0.09 5.93
CA GLU A 47 -3.10 -0.41 6.61
C GLU A 47 -4.16 0.69 6.57
N VAL A 48 -5.34 0.32 6.10
CA VAL A 48 -6.51 1.20 6.03
C VAL A 48 -7.67 0.57 6.76
N THR A 49 -8.55 1.43 7.25
CA THR A 49 -9.85 1.04 7.77
C THR A 49 -10.92 1.51 6.80
N LEU A 50 -11.85 0.62 6.49
CA LEU A 50 -13.01 0.88 5.65
C LEU A 50 -14.26 0.75 6.52
N GLN A 51 -15.08 1.79 6.54
CA GLN A 51 -16.39 1.72 7.20
C GLN A 51 -17.46 1.33 6.17
N ASP A 52 -18.15 0.24 6.44
CA ASP A 52 -19.28 -0.23 5.66
C ASP A 52 -20.57 0.55 5.98
N HIS A 53 -21.59 0.36 5.15
CA HIS A 53 -22.88 1.07 5.28
C HIS A 53 -23.62 0.78 6.60
N ASP A 54 -23.29 -0.35 7.23
CA ASP A 54 -23.82 -0.79 8.54
C ASP A 54 -23.01 -0.20 9.72
N GLY A 55 -21.98 0.60 9.45
CA GLY A 55 -21.10 1.19 10.46
C GLY A 55 -19.95 0.29 10.91
N ASN A 56 -19.90 -0.96 10.44
CA ASN A 56 -18.80 -1.90 10.70
C ASN A 56 -17.49 -1.38 10.12
N VAL A 57 -16.42 -1.45 10.90
CA VAL A 57 -15.08 -1.03 10.49
C VAL A 57 -14.24 -2.25 10.17
N ASN A 58 -13.92 -2.42 8.89
CA ASN A 58 -13.06 -3.48 8.40
C ASN A 58 -11.61 -2.98 8.29
N CYS A 59 -10.66 -3.74 8.84
CA CYS A 59 -9.24 -3.48 8.65
C CYS A 59 -8.77 -4.18 7.37
N ILE A 60 -8.09 -3.44 6.50
CA ILE A 60 -7.55 -3.92 5.24
C ILE A 60 -6.06 -3.62 5.22
N TYR A 61 -5.28 -4.64 4.91
CA TYR A 61 -3.85 -4.55 4.72
C TYR A 61 -3.55 -4.55 3.23
N GLY A 62 -2.57 -3.77 2.80
CA GLY A 62 -2.22 -3.73 1.40
C GLY A 62 -0.77 -3.41 1.12
N VAL A 63 -0.37 -3.86 -0.06
CA VAL A 63 0.93 -3.62 -0.66
C VAL A 63 0.69 -2.86 -1.95
N ALA A 64 1.40 -1.76 -2.13
CA ALA A 64 1.39 -1.00 -3.37
C ALA A 64 2.78 -1.02 -4.02
N PHE A 65 2.82 -1.20 -5.33
CA PHE A 65 4.01 -1.05 -6.16
C PHE A 65 3.83 0.20 -7.00
N ASP A 66 4.86 1.03 -7.03
CA ASP A 66 4.96 2.19 -7.90
C ASP A 66 6.25 2.09 -8.73
N ASP A 67 6.13 2.25 -10.05
CA ASP A 67 7.27 2.42 -10.96
C ASP A 67 7.26 3.82 -11.59
N GLU A 68 8.07 4.71 -11.05
CA GLU A 68 8.17 6.09 -11.50
C GLU A 68 8.63 6.26 -12.97
N ARG A 69 9.18 5.22 -13.62
CA ARG A 69 9.55 5.27 -15.05
C ARG A 69 8.36 5.09 -15.98
N ILE A 70 7.31 4.42 -15.52
CA ILE A 70 6.20 4.05 -16.38
C ILE A 70 5.22 5.22 -16.44
N SER A 71 5.01 5.78 -17.65
CA SER A 71 4.03 6.86 -17.83
C SER A 71 2.58 6.36 -17.86
N LYS A 72 2.36 5.07 -18.13
CA LYS A 72 1.02 4.48 -18.18
C LYS A 72 0.55 4.07 -16.77
N VAL A 73 -0.43 4.79 -16.25
CA VAL A 73 -0.94 4.66 -14.87
C VAL A 73 -1.26 3.22 -14.47
N SER A 74 -1.96 2.46 -15.33
CA SER A 74 -2.37 1.08 -15.05
C SER A 74 -1.22 0.08 -14.92
N GLU A 75 -0.03 0.42 -15.46
CA GLU A 75 1.18 -0.42 -15.35
C GLU A 75 2.14 0.13 -14.30
N LYS A 76 2.11 1.45 -14.08
CA LYS A 76 2.87 2.18 -13.08
C LYS A 76 2.51 1.76 -11.66
N PHE A 77 1.21 1.74 -11.34
CA PHE A 77 0.73 1.59 -9.97
C PHE A 77 -0.10 0.32 -9.83
N LYS A 78 0.36 -0.59 -8.96
CA LYS A 78 -0.32 -1.87 -8.68
C LYS A 78 -0.57 -1.98 -7.20
N VAL A 79 -1.73 -2.50 -6.82
CA VAL A 79 -2.10 -2.68 -5.42
C VAL A 79 -2.63 -4.10 -5.23
N ALA A 80 -2.20 -4.74 -4.16
CA ALA A 80 -2.78 -5.98 -3.65
C ALA A 80 -3.30 -5.73 -2.24
N ILE A 81 -4.53 -6.14 -1.96
CA ILE A 81 -5.17 -6.02 -0.65
C ILE A 81 -5.49 -7.38 -0.06
N CYS A 82 -5.54 -7.45 1.27
CA CYS A 82 -5.88 -8.63 2.04
C CYS A 82 -6.49 -8.22 3.39
N PHE A 83 -7.21 -9.15 4.01
CA PHE A 83 -7.96 -8.91 5.25
C PHE A 83 -7.29 -9.52 6.48
N ASP A 84 -6.10 -10.11 6.30
CA ASP A 84 -5.34 -10.80 7.34
C ASP A 84 -3.85 -10.45 7.24
N GLN A 85 -3.17 -10.47 8.39
CA GLN A 85 -1.76 -10.10 8.52
C GLN A 85 -0.79 -11.14 7.95
N ASP A 86 -1.13 -12.43 8.01
CA ASP A 86 -0.27 -13.49 7.42
C ASP A 86 -0.22 -13.36 5.90
N SER A 87 -1.39 -13.14 5.29
CA SER A 87 -1.51 -12.87 3.85
C SER A 87 -0.77 -11.59 3.45
N HIS A 88 -0.86 -10.54 4.27
CA HIS A 88 -0.13 -9.29 4.05
C HIS A 88 1.38 -9.49 4.05
N LYS A 89 1.89 -10.25 5.04
CA LYS A 89 3.32 -10.54 5.15
C LYS A 89 3.82 -11.37 3.97
N LYS A 90 3.04 -12.34 3.50
CA LYS A 90 3.36 -13.13 2.29
C LYS A 90 3.44 -12.25 1.04
N ASN A 91 2.46 -11.39 0.84
CA ASN A 91 2.46 -10.44 -0.28
C ASN A 91 3.67 -9.50 -0.22
N LEU A 92 4.04 -9.00 0.97
CA LEU A 92 5.23 -8.17 1.12
C LEU A 92 6.52 -8.92 0.78
N ASP A 93 6.67 -10.16 1.24
CA ASP A 93 7.84 -10.98 0.95
C ASP A 93 7.97 -11.29 -0.55
N GLU A 94 6.87 -11.70 -1.20
CA GLU A 94 6.83 -11.96 -2.64
C GLU A 94 7.16 -10.70 -3.46
N TRP A 95 6.52 -9.56 -3.14
CA TRP A 95 6.67 -8.34 -3.93
C TRP A 95 8.02 -7.65 -3.70
N SER A 96 8.60 -7.81 -2.50
CA SER A 96 9.92 -7.25 -2.18
C SER A 96 11.08 -8.17 -2.56
N GLY A 97 10.80 -9.32 -3.20
CA GLY A 97 11.83 -10.22 -3.72
C GLY A 97 12.82 -9.50 -4.64
N GLY A 98 14.08 -9.38 -4.19
CA GLY A 98 15.14 -8.68 -4.93
C GLY A 98 15.16 -7.15 -4.76
N PHE A 99 14.34 -6.59 -3.86
CA PHE A 99 14.37 -5.18 -3.47
C PHE A 99 15.26 -4.98 -2.23
N ILE A 100 15.72 -3.75 -2.04
CA ILE A 100 16.33 -3.34 -0.77
C ILE A 100 15.18 -2.99 0.17
N VAL A 101 14.88 -3.92 1.08
CA VAL A 101 13.88 -3.71 2.12
C VAL A 101 14.42 -2.71 3.15
N GLN A 102 13.62 -1.71 3.48
CA GLN A 102 13.90 -0.84 4.61
C GLN A 102 13.85 -1.72 5.86
N LYS A 103 15.01 -1.97 6.48
CA LYS A 103 15.07 -2.57 7.82
C LYS A 103 14.24 -1.66 8.71
N ALA A 104 13.08 -2.14 9.14
CA ALA A 104 12.21 -1.44 10.07
C ALA A 104 13.09 -0.90 11.21
N LEU A 105 13.22 0.42 11.29
CA LEU A 105 13.67 1.05 12.53
C LEU A 105 12.60 0.65 13.55
N LYS A 106 12.96 -0.29 14.41
CA LYS A 106 12.18 -0.69 15.59
C LYS A 106 11.53 0.54 16.23
N GLY A 107 10.24 0.42 16.50
CA GLY A 107 9.63 1.12 17.62
C GLY A 107 8.39 1.91 17.27
N HIS A 108 7.23 1.27 17.36
CA HIS A 108 6.06 1.87 17.97
C HIS A 108 5.43 0.79 18.86
N GLN A 109 6.08 0.57 20.03
CA GLN A 109 5.41 0.11 21.24
C GLN A 109 4.74 1.32 21.89
#